data_AF-A0A645HPP5-F1
#
_entry.id   AF-A0A645HPP5-F1
#
_cell.length_a   1.000
_cell.length_b   1.000
_cell.length_c   1.000
_cell.angle_alpha   90.00
_cell.angle_beta   90.00
_cell.angle_gamma   90.00
#
_symmetry.space_group_name_H-M   'P 1'
#
loop_
_entity.id
_entity.type
_entity.pdbx_description
1 polymer ?
#
loop_
_entity_poly.entity_id
_entity_poly.type
_entity_poly.pdbx_seq_one_letter_code
_entity_poly.pdbx_strand_id
1 'polypeptide(L)' 'MARVEDSTVVYRHDINTLRKVQSDAKEILNMGGVFTLEGKQRCHELEDLYIKEHISPGGCADLLAISILLIGVKKIYF' A
#
# COMPACT_ATOMS: atom_id res chain seq x y z
N MET A 1 2.07 -2.81 -0.11
CA MET A 1 2.65 -1.93 -1.14
C MET A 1 4.16 -2.07 -1.28
N ALA A 2 4.99 -1.82 -0.25
CA ALA A 2 6.47 -1.77 -0.33
C ALA A 2 7.22 -2.93 -1.02
N ARG A 3 6.59 -4.10 -1.21
CA ARG A 3 7.19 -5.29 -1.83
C ARG A 3 6.34 -5.96 -2.90
N VAL A 4 5.09 -5.54 -3.06
CA VAL A 4 4.16 -6.22 -3.97
C VAL A 4 4.31 -5.61 -5.35
N GLU A 5 4.40 -6.45 -6.38
CA GLU A 5 4.30 -6.04 -7.77
C GLU A 5 2.81 -5.91 -8.13
N ASP A 6 2.24 -4.75 -7.82
CA ASP A 6 0.81 -4.51 -7.99
C ASP A 6 0.43 -4.38 -9.48
N SER A 7 -0.26 -5.38 -10.00
CA SER A 7 -0.70 -5.42 -11.39
C SER A 7 -1.70 -4.31 -11.73
N THR A 8 -2.46 -3.78 -10.75
CA THR A 8 -3.39 -2.66 -10.98
C THR A 8 -2.61 -1.38 -11.32
N VAL A 9 -1.51 -1.15 -10.61
CA VAL A 9 -0.62 0.00 -10.88
C VAL A 9 0.04 -0.16 -12.25
N VAL A 10 0.57 -1.34 -12.56
CA VAL A 10 1.24 -1.57 -13.86
C VAL A 10 0.25 -1.47 -15.03
N TYR A 11 -0.97 -1.98 -14.87
CA TYR A 11 -2.00 -1.95 -15.91
C TYR A 11 -2.54 -0.53 -16.18
N ARG A 12 -2.69 0.29 -15.14
CA ARG A 12 -3.26 1.65 -15.25
C ARG A 12 -2.21 2.74 -15.51
N HIS A 13 -0.95 2.46 -15.19
CA HIS A 13 0.19 3.37 -15.34
C HIS A 13 1.35 2.62 -16.00
N ASP A 14 2.44 2.37 -15.28
CA ASP A 14 3.64 1.71 -15.78
C ASP A 14 4.51 1.12 -14.65
N ILE A 15 5.61 0.45 -15.03
CA ILE A 15 6.57 -0.15 -14.09
C ILE A 15 7.30 0.90 -13.24
N ASN A 16 7.50 2.11 -13.76
CA ASN A 16 8.19 3.16 -13.00
C ASN A 16 7.31 3.67 -11.85
N THR A 17 6.01 3.80 -12.11
CA THR A 17 4.99 4.14 -11.12
C THR A 17 4.90 3.05 -10.06
N LEU A 18 4.96 1.76 -10.44
CA LEU A 18 5.05 0.66 -9.47
C LEU A 18 6.29 0.81 -8.56
N ARG A 19 7.46 1.10 -9.14
CA ARG A 19 8.70 1.30 -8.37
C ARG A 19 8.61 2.51 -7.44
N LYS A 20 8.00 3.61 -7.89
CA LYS A 20 7.70 4.80 -7.07
C LYS A 20 6.81 4.40 -5.88
N VAL A 21 5.71 3.70 -6.13
CA VAL A 21 4.78 3.22 -5.08
C VAL A 21 5.49 2.35 -4.04
N GLN A 22 6.38 1.46 -4.48
CA GLN A 22 7.18 0.64 -3.57
C GLN A 22 8.18 1.47 -2.76
N SER A 23 8.78 2.50 -3.36
CA SER A 23 9.71 3.42 -2.69
C SER A 23 9.00 4.27 -1.64
N ASP A 24 7.90 4.91 -2.01
CA ASP A 24 7.07 5.75 -1.12
C ASP A 24 6.60 4.94 0.11
N ALA A 25 6.16 3.69 -0.11
CA ALA A 25 5.76 2.82 0.99
C ALA A 25 6.95 2.40 1.88
N LYS A 26 8.16 2.23 1.35
CA LYS A 26 9.37 1.95 2.16
C LYS A 26 9.78 3.17 2.99
N GLU A 27 9.63 4.37 2.43
CA GLU A 27 9.89 5.62 3.12
C GLU A 27 9.02 5.75 4.38
N ILE A 28 7.70 5.56 4.24
CA ILE A 28 6.77 5.56 5.39
C ILE A 28 7.18 4.52 6.44
N LEU A 29 7.55 3.30 6.02
CA LEU A 29 7.99 2.25 6.95
C LEU A 29 9.27 2.65 7.71
N ASN A 30 10.22 3.30 7.03
CA ASN A 30 11.46 3.78 7.66
C ASN A 30 11.21 4.91 8.67
N MET A 31 10.14 5.69 8.49
CA MET A 31 9.69 6.71 9.45
C MET A 31 8.96 6.10 10.69
N GLY A 32 8.88 4.77 10.81
CA GLY A 32 8.14 4.08 11.87
C GLY A 32 6.67 3.79 11.51
N GLY A 33 6.30 3.96 10.25
CA GLY A 33 4.95 3.73 9.75
C GLY A 33 3.92 4.72 10.28
N VAL A 34 2.65 4.33 10.26
CA VAL A 34 1.54 5.16 10.76
C VAL A 34 1.52 5.32 12.29
N PHE A 35 2.49 4.73 13.00
CA PHE A 35 2.63 4.82 14.45
C PHE A 35 3.41 6.05 14.90
N THR A 36 4.05 6.78 13.98
CA THR A 36 4.71 8.06 14.25
C THR A 36 3.92 9.22 13.65
N LEU A 37 4.06 10.41 14.23
CA LEU A 37 3.40 11.61 13.70
C LEU A 37 3.86 11.90 12.26
N GLU A 38 5.17 11.80 12.03
CA GLU A 38 5.80 12.00 10.71
C GLU A 38 5.30 10.99 9.68
N GLY A 39 5.30 9.70 10.01
CA GLY A 39 4.85 8.66 9.09
C GLY A 39 3.35 8.74 8.78
N LYS A 40 2.52 9.14 9.75
CA LYS A 40 1.09 9.40 9.52
C LYS A 40 0.87 10.61 8.60
N GLN A 41 1.59 11.71 8.85
CA GLN A 41 1.52 12.90 8.01
C GLN A 41 1.95 12.59 6.56
N ARG A 42 3.07 11.89 6.39
CA ARG A 42 3.57 11.46 5.08
C ARG A 42 2.57 10.54 4.34
N CYS A 43 1.86 9.69 5.08
CA CYS A 43 0.82 8.83 4.51
C CYS A 43 -0.34 9.64 3.92
N HIS A 44 -0.80 10.69 4.61
CA HIS A 44 -1.86 11.58 4.09
C HIS A 44 -1.41 12.37 2.87
N GLU A 45 -0.18 12.89 2.88
CA GLU A 45 0.39 13.59 1.72
C GLU A 45 0.48 12.69 0.48
N LEU A 46 0.85 11.41 0.67
CA LEU A 46 0.87 10.43 -0.41
C LEU A 46 -0.53 10.05 -0.90
N GLU A 47 -1.50 9.96 0.00
CA GLU A 47 -2.89 9.70 -0.35
C GLU A 47 -3.42 10.81 -1.28
N ASP A 48 -3.25 12.08 -0.89
CA ASP A 48 -3.67 13.23 -1.71
C ASP A 48 -2.97 13.24 -3.07
N LEU A 49 -1.67 12.95 -3.10
CA LEU A 49 -0.89 12.85 -4.33
C LEU A 49 -1.41 11.73 -5.24
N TYR A 50 -1.68 10.55 -4.68
CA TYR A 50 -2.10 9.39 -5.46
C TYR A 50 -3.53 9.53 -5.97
N ILE A 51 -4.41 10.17 -5.20
CA ILE A 51 -5.74 10.55 -5.67
C ILE A 51 -5.63 11.48 -6.89
N LYS A 52 -4.77 12.51 -6.79
CA LYS A 52 -4.54 13.47 -7.88
C LYS A 52 -3.92 12.83 -9.12
N GLU A 53 -2.98 11.90 -8.94
CA GLU A 53 -2.31 11.18 -10.04
C GLU A 53 -3.08 9.92 -10.49
N HIS A 54 -4.25 9.68 -9.91
CA HIS A 54 -5.09 8.49 -10.12
C HIS A 54 -4.37 7.15 -9.90
N ILE A 55 -3.31 7.13 -9.10
CA ILE A 55 -2.54 5.92 -8.75
C ILE A 55 -3.31 5.13 -7.71
N SER A 56 -3.65 3.88 -8.05
CA SER A 56 -4.38 2.99 -7.14
C SER A 56 -3.68 1.64 -7.02
N PRO A 57 -3.10 1.30 -5.85
CA PRO A 57 -2.52 0.00 -5.57
C PRO A 57 -3.61 -1.00 -5.15
N GLY A 58 -4.53 -1.29 -6.08
CA GLY A 58 -5.70 -2.15 -5.84
C GLY A 58 -5.32 -3.60 -5.48
N GLY A 59 -4.33 -4.17 -6.17
CA GLY A 59 -3.89 -5.54 -5.89
C GLY A 59 -3.31 -5.68 -4.47
N CYS A 60 -2.64 -4.64 -3.96
CA CYS A 60 -2.20 -4.60 -2.57
C CYS A 60 -3.37 -4.62 -1.59
N ALA A 61 -4.46 -3.90 -1.88
CA ALA A 61 -5.64 -3.84 -1.03
C ALA A 61 -6.36 -5.21 -0.99
N ASP A 62 -6.49 -5.87 -2.15
CA ASP A 62 -7.10 -7.20 -2.25
C ASP A 62 -6.31 -8.23 -1.41
N LEU A 63 -4.97 -8.24 -1.53
CA LEU A 63 -4.12 -9.13 -0.73
C LEU A 63 -4.23 -8.85 0.77
N LEU A 64 -4.36 -7.59 1.17
CA LEU A 64 -4.59 -7.22 2.57
C LEU A 64 -5.95 -7.74 3.06
N ALA A 65 -7.02 -7.55 2.28
CA ALA A 65 -8.35 -8.01 2.61
C ALA A 65 -8.41 -9.54 2.78
N ILE A 66 -7.83 -10.28 1.82
CA ILE A 66 -7.73 -11.75 1.90
C ILE A 66 -6.91 -12.18 3.13
N SER A 67 -5.81 -11.50 3.43
CA SER A 67 -4.99 -11.81 4.61
C SER A 67 -5.78 -11.64 5.91
N ILE A 68 -6.55 -10.54 6.03
CA ILE A 68 -7.43 -10.30 7.19
C ILE A 68 -8.51 -11.39 7.29
N LEU A 69 -9.14 -11.75 6.18
CA LEU A 69 -10.13 -12.82 6.13
C LEU A 69 -9.54 -14.15 6.61
N LEU A 70 -8.38 -14.55 6.10
CA LEU A 70 -7.71 -15.80 6.46
C LEU A 70 -7.31 -15.82 7.94
N ILE A 71 -6.83 -14.70 8.48
CA ILE A 71 -6.54 -14.56 9.92
C ILE A 71 -7.83 -14.71 10.74
N GLY A 72 -8.94 -14.13 10.28
CA GLY A 72 -10.25 -14.24 10.92
C GLY A 72 -10.77 -15.68 10.95
N VAL A 73 -10.77 -16.35 9.79
CA VAL A 73 -11.16 -17.77 9.67
C VAL A 73 -10.27 -18.64 10.56
N LYS A 74 -8.95 -18.39 10.57
CA LYS A 74 -8.03 -19.14 11.42
C LYS A 74 -8.45 -19.08 12.88
N LYS A 75 -8.75 -17.90 13.43
CA LYS A 75 -9.15 -17.72 14.83
C LYS A 75 -10.46 -18.41 15.22
N ILE A 76 -11.34 -18.66 14.26
CA ILE A 76 -12.66 -19.28 14.52
C ILE A 76 -12.55 -20.80 14.49
N TYR A 77 -11.76 -21.34 13.57
CA TYR A 77 -11.76 -22.78 13.25
C TYR A 77 -10.48 -23.54 13.66
N PHE A 78 -9.43 -22.84 14.10
CA PHE A 78 -8.14 -23.42 14.52
C PHE A 78 -7.59 -22.73 15.77
#